data_AF-A0A7K3ALH9-F1
#
_entry.id   AF-A0A7K3ALH9-F1
#
_cell.length_a   1.000
_cell.length_b   1.000
_cell.length_c   1.000
_cell.angle_alpha   90.00
_cell.angle_beta   90.00
_cell.angle_gamma   90.00
#
_symmetry.space_group_name_H-M   'P 1'
#
loop_
_entity.id
_entity.type
_entity.pdbx_description
1 polymer ?
#
loop_
_entity_poly.entity_id
_entity_poly.type
_entity_poly.pdbx_seq_one_letter_code
_entity_poly.pdbx_strand_id
1 'polypeptide(L)'
;MTQHSDGNTPLRHPATEHLLRYFEYGHLPAHLQAVSKPCGDLAQELVAVLPDGPELSAGLRKLLEAKDCFVRAALDTTPEN
;
A
#
# COMPACT_ATOMS: atom_id res chain seq x y z
N MET A 1 21.33 19.06 -26.16
CA MET A 1 20.22 20.03 -26.33
C MET A 1 19.04 19.43 -25.58
N THR A 2 18.60 20.10 -24.50
CA THR A 2 17.39 19.85 -23.66
C THR A 2 17.21 18.41 -23.15
N GLN A 3 17.74 18.02 -21.98
CA GLN A 3 17.13 18.25 -20.65
C GLN A 3 15.63 18.60 -20.71
N HIS A 4 14.77 17.60 -20.54
CA HIS A 4 13.41 17.76 -20.02
C HIS A 4 13.27 16.89 -18.77
N SER A 5 13.68 17.49 -17.66
CA SER A 5 13.25 17.09 -16.33
C SER A 5 11.81 17.58 -16.16
N ASP A 6 10.83 16.79 -16.60
CA ASP A 6 9.43 17.10 -16.34
C ASP A 6 9.09 16.68 -14.91
N GLY A 7 9.35 17.61 -13.98
CA GLY A 7 8.93 17.56 -12.58
C GLY A 7 7.42 17.70 -12.40
N ASN A 8 6.65 16.88 -13.10
CA ASN A 8 5.20 16.76 -12.91
C ASN A 8 4.89 15.34 -12.43
N THR A 9 5.05 15.10 -11.13
CA THR A 9 4.41 13.92 -10.52
C THR A 9 2.94 13.99 -10.88
N PRO A 10 2.38 13.02 -11.64
CA PRO A 10 0.98 13.08 -12.02
C PRO A 10 0.15 13.13 -10.73
N LEU A 11 -0.66 14.18 -10.58
CA LEU A 11 -1.60 14.32 -9.47
C LEU A 11 -2.47 13.06 -9.45
N ARG A 12 -2.34 12.27 -8.38
CA ARG A 12 -3.07 11.01 -8.26
C ARG A 12 -4.54 11.29 -8.07
N HIS A 13 -5.37 10.38 -8.55
CA HIS A 13 -6.80 10.46 -8.29
C HIS A 13 -7.04 10.40 -6.77
N PRO A 14 -7.88 11.29 -6.19
CA PRO A 14 -8.09 11.34 -4.74
C PRO A 14 -8.53 10.01 -4.11
N ALA A 15 -9.24 9.17 -4.87
CA ALA A 15 -9.60 7.82 -4.41
C ALA A 15 -8.38 6.90 -4.24
N THR A 16 -7.38 7.00 -5.11
CA THR A 16 -6.12 6.25 -5.02
C THR A 16 -5.34 6.70 -3.78
N GLU A 17 -5.18 8.01 -3.61
CA GLU A 17 -4.51 8.60 -2.43
C GLU A 17 -5.23 8.20 -1.12
N HIS A 18 -6.56 8.23 -1.14
CA HIS A 18 -7.36 7.81 0.00
C HIS A 18 -7.21 6.31 0.32
N LEU A 19 -6.91 5.44 -0.65
CA LEU A 19 -6.62 4.04 -0.37
C LEU A 19 -5.21 3.86 0.22
N LEU A 20 -4.22 4.60 -0.27
CA LEU A 20 -2.82 4.46 0.15
C LEU A 20 -2.60 4.67 1.65
N ARG A 21 -3.34 5.57 2.30
CA ARG A 21 -3.23 5.79 3.76
C ARG A 21 -3.49 4.53 4.59
N TYR A 22 -4.26 3.57 4.07
CA TYR A 22 -4.58 2.33 4.80
C TYR A 22 -3.46 1.29 4.71
N PHE A 23 -2.47 1.52 3.85
CA PHE A 23 -1.28 0.69 3.73
C PHE A 23 -0.14 1.11 4.66
N GLU A 24 -0.29 2.23 5.37
CA GLU A 24 0.63 2.62 6.42
C GLU A 24 0.71 1.54 7.50
N TYR A 25 1.92 1.15 7.88
CA TYR A 25 2.17 0.08 8.84
C TYR A 25 3.02 0.53 10.04
N GLY A 26 3.64 1.71 9.99
CA GLY A 26 4.55 2.17 11.05
C GLY A 26 3.91 2.30 12.45
N HIS A 27 2.59 2.38 12.52
CA HIS A 27 1.83 2.44 13.77
C HIS A 27 1.59 1.06 14.42
N LEU A 28 1.85 -0.04 13.69
CA LEU A 28 1.64 -1.39 14.19
C LEU A 28 2.82 -1.86 15.04
N PRO A 29 2.62 -2.79 15.99
CA PRO A 29 3.72 -3.52 16.63
C PRO A 29 4.60 -4.26 15.60
N ALA A 30 5.89 -4.46 15.92
CA ALA A 30 6.87 -5.02 14.98
C ALA A 30 6.47 -6.36 14.34
N HIS A 31 5.85 -7.28 15.11
CA HIS A 31 5.40 -8.57 14.59
C HIS A 31 4.28 -8.44 13.55
N LEU A 32 3.38 -7.44 13.69
CA LEU A 32 2.34 -7.16 12.70
C LEU A 32 2.88 -6.34 11.52
N GLN A 33 3.89 -5.50 11.73
CA GLN A 33 4.57 -4.82 10.63
C GLN A 33 5.19 -5.81 9.65
N ALA A 34 5.73 -6.93 10.13
CA ALA A 34 6.36 -7.96 9.30
C ALA A 34 5.42 -8.52 8.22
N VAL A 35 4.12 -8.65 8.52
CA VAL A 35 3.11 -9.13 7.55
C VAL A 35 2.39 -8.01 6.80
N SER A 36 2.32 -6.81 7.39
CA SER A 36 1.66 -5.65 6.77
C SER A 36 2.55 -4.93 5.75
N LYS A 37 3.85 -4.82 6.02
CA LYS A 37 4.84 -4.10 5.19
C LYS A 37 4.88 -4.58 3.74
N PRO A 38 4.92 -5.88 3.42
CA PRO A 38 4.94 -6.34 2.03
C PRO A 38 3.75 -5.85 1.20
N CYS A 39 2.55 -5.77 1.81
CA CYS A 39 1.37 -5.23 1.14
C CYS A 39 1.49 -3.72 0.90
N GLY A 40 2.04 -2.98 1.86
CA GLY A 40 2.25 -1.54 1.71
C GLY A 40 3.28 -1.20 0.66
N ASP A 41 4.40 -1.91 0.63
CA ASP A 41 5.45 -1.73 -0.38
C ASP A 41 4.90 -2.03 -1.79
N LEU A 42 4.17 -3.15 -1.95
CA LEU A 42 3.55 -3.51 -3.23
C LEU A 42 2.52 -2.46 -3.68
N ALA A 43 1.71 -1.92 -2.76
CA ALA A 43 0.76 -0.86 -3.09
C ALA A 43 1.47 0.39 -3.63
N GLN A 44 2.58 0.80 -3.02
CA GLN A 44 3.38 1.95 -3.49
C GLN A 44 4.02 1.67 -4.85
N GLU A 45 4.58 0.47 -5.06
CA GLU A 45 5.15 0.07 -6.35
C GLU A 45 4.11 0.10 -7.46
N LEU A 46 2.93 -0.51 -7.25
CA LEU A 46 1.87 -0.56 -8.24
C LEU A 46 1.32 0.83 -8.55
N VAL A 47 1.17 1.71 -7.55
CA VAL A 47 0.79 3.10 -7.82
C VAL A 47 1.88 3.77 -8.66
N ALA A 48 3.17 3.62 -8.32
CA ALA A 48 4.25 4.27 -9.06
C ALA A 48 4.28 3.91 -10.56
N VAL A 49 3.97 2.65 -10.92
CA VAL A 49 4.14 2.15 -12.30
C VAL A 49 2.84 2.09 -13.12
N LEU A 50 1.66 2.20 -12.49
CA LEU A 50 0.37 2.13 -13.19
C LEU A 50 -0.34 3.48 -13.24
N PRO A 51 -1.11 3.76 -14.31
CA PRO A 51 -1.99 4.92 -14.37
C PRO A 51 -3.18 4.74 -13.41
N ASP A 52 -3.79 5.86 -13.01
CA ASP A 52 -5.06 5.81 -12.29
C ASP A 52 -6.17 5.22 -13.17
N GLY A 53 -7.01 4.41 -12.54
CA GLY A 53 -8.11 3.74 -13.22
C GLY A 53 -8.89 2.80 -12.30
N PRO A 54 -10.03 2.27 -12.79
CA PRO A 54 -10.87 1.36 -12.03
C PRO A 54 -10.11 0.10 -11.58
N GLU A 55 -9.23 -0.44 -12.44
CA GLU A 55 -8.47 -1.66 -12.13
C GLU A 55 -7.40 -1.42 -11.05
N LEU A 56 -6.69 -0.29 -11.08
CA LEU A 56 -5.74 0.06 -10.01
C LEU A 56 -6.48 0.17 -8.67
N SER A 57 -7.60 0.90 -8.65
CA SER A 57 -8.41 1.05 -7.44
C SER A 57 -8.98 -0.30 -6.95
N ALA A 58 -9.40 -1.18 -7.86
CA ALA A 58 -9.88 -2.50 -7.51
C ALA A 58 -8.77 -3.41 -6.95
N GLY A 59 -7.58 -3.36 -7.55
CA GLY A 59 -6.39 -4.07 -7.09
C GLY A 59 -5.96 -3.61 -5.70
N LEU A 60 -5.90 -2.30 -5.46
CA LEU A 60 -5.55 -1.73 -4.15
C LEU A 60 -6.54 -2.14 -3.06
N ARG A 61 -7.86 -2.17 -3.34
CA ARG A 61 -8.85 -2.66 -2.37
C ARG A 61 -8.66 -4.14 -2.02
N LYS A 62 -8.44 -5.00 -3.03
CA LYS A 62 -8.17 -6.42 -2.81
C LYS A 62 -6.88 -6.65 -2.01
N LEU A 63 -5.85 -5.85 -2.29
CA LEU A 63 -4.59 -5.92 -1.55
C LEU A 63 -4.75 -5.45 -0.10
N LEU A 64 -5.60 -4.44 0.14
CA LEU A 64 -5.95 -3.98 1.49
C LEU A 64 -6.69 -5.08 2.26
N GLU A 65 -7.67 -5.75 1.65
CA GLU A 65 -8.37 -6.90 2.26
C GLU A 65 -7.40 -8.04 2.59
N ALA A 66 -6.44 -8.33 1.70
CA ALA A 66 -5.41 -9.32 1.94
C ALA A 66 -4.50 -8.94 3.13
N LYS A 67 -4.04 -7.68 3.18
CA LYS A 67 -3.25 -7.13 4.29
C LYS A 67 -3.99 -7.31 5.62
N ASP A 68 -5.26 -6.92 5.68
CA ASP A 68 -6.06 -7.02 6.90
C ASP A 68 -6.28 -8.48 7.33
N CYS A 69 -6.43 -9.41 6.37
CA CYS A 69 -6.45 -10.84 6.66
C CYS A 69 -5.13 -11.36 7.25
N PHE A 70 -3.99 -10.95 6.68
CA PHE A 70 -2.67 -11.36 7.19
C PHE A 70 -2.38 -10.79 8.58
N VAL A 71 -2.72 -9.52 8.80
CA VAL A 71 -2.57 -8.88 10.13
C VAL A 71 -3.41 -9.62 11.17
N ARG A 72 -4.67 -9.94 10.85
CA ARG A 72 -5.54 -10.69 11.76
C ARG A 72 -5.00 -12.10 12.05
N ALA A 73 -4.48 -12.80 11.05
CA ALA A 73 -3.85 -14.11 11.24
C ALA A 73 -2.57 -14.02 12.10
N ALA A 74 -1.81 -12.93 11.98
CA ALA A 74 -0.59 -12.71 12.77
C ALA A 74 -0.86 -12.44 14.26
N LEU A 75 -2.08 -12.01 14.63
CA LEU A 75 -2.46 -11.84 16.04
C LEU A 75 -2.31 -13.15 16.82
N ASP A 76 -2.63 -14.29 16.18
CA ASP A 76 -2.56 -15.63 16.77
C ASP A 76 -1.12 -16.18 16.86
N THR A 77 -0.15 -15.49 16.25
CA THR A 77 1.26 -15.89 16.21
C THR A 77 2.12 -15.18 17.25
N THR A 78 1.53 -14.28 18.03
CA THR A 78 2.23 -13.56 19.09
C THR A 78 2.60 -14.55 20.20
N PRO A 79 3.89 -14.77 20.51
CA PRO A 79 4.25 -15.49 21.72
C PRO A 79 3.75 -14.66 22.91
N GLU A 80 2.97 -15.26 23.80
CA GLU A 80 2.58 -14.62 25.05
C GLU A 80 3.85 -14.08 25.77
N ASN A 81 3.83 -12.80 26.13
CA ASN A 81 4.87 -12.22 27.00
C ASN A 81 4.80 -12.84 28.39
#